data_AF-A0A4R0JEN4-F1
#
_entry.id   AF-A0A4R0JEN4-F1
#
_cell.length_a   1.000
_cell.length_b   1.000
_cell.length_c   1.000
_cell.angle_alpha   90.00
_cell.angle_beta   90.00
_cell.angle_gamma   90.00
#
_symmetry.space_group_name_H-M   'P 1'
#
loop_
_entity.id
_entity.type
_entity.pdbx_description
1 polymer ?
#
loop_
_entity_poly.entity_id
_entity_poly.type
_entity_poly.pdbx_seq_one_letter_code
_entity_poly.pdbx_strand_id
1 'polypeptide(L)'
;MSLPMTTTHPLQALQAGHLLRPVRASSRRSSSWDRTGANHDWVSVGAGETVTLLEHDGPGCITHFYAAMIMPRITDYRDAIVRCYWEGSSVPSVEVPLGDFFGLSHARIRQFSSQMMAVNPGYGPSHGLNCYFPMPFAEHALITLENRGTETLGGPHGALWFHVDYDVYAEPLPDETLHFHAQFRQELTTEAIGDTPNQTLHDAVNLTGEHNYVALETEGRGHMVGLHLQVHNKGGGWYGEGDDMVFIDDATWPPSIHGTGTEEIFGGGACPNVEYASAYTGFHMIESPDFSGLTGMYRWYVHDPLRFERNIRWTIEHGHANNFANGYASVAYWYQDPIATRQPTLPSRADLLPPLDDRHQDLYERMIATARRARENGDSLGLLRFDELGSAFYRGEWDKTEHLLGTFA
;
A
#
# COMPACT_ATOMS: atom_id res chain seq x y z
N MET A 1 -38.67 22.99 23.74
CA MET A 1 -37.38 22.97 23.01
C MET A 1 -36.29 22.68 24.02
N SER A 2 -35.92 21.41 24.16
CA SER A 2 -34.77 21.01 24.99
C SER A 2 -33.66 20.57 24.05
N LEU A 3 -32.56 21.31 24.02
CA LEU A 3 -31.29 20.83 23.47
C LEU A 3 -30.87 19.59 24.29
N PRO A 4 -30.54 18.44 23.67
CA PRO A 4 -29.90 17.39 24.43
C PRO A 4 -28.44 17.82 24.64
N MET A 5 -28.14 18.29 25.85
CA MET A 5 -26.76 18.35 26.34
C MET A 5 -26.29 16.91 26.55
N THR A 6 -25.64 16.33 25.54
CA THR A 6 -24.88 15.09 25.71
C THR A 6 -23.55 15.42 26.36
N THR A 7 -23.54 15.53 27.69
CA THR A 7 -22.27 15.39 28.41
C THR A 7 -21.84 13.94 28.28
N THR A 8 -20.97 13.65 27.31
CA THR A 8 -20.33 12.35 27.11
C THR A 8 -19.61 11.98 28.41
N HIS A 9 -20.10 10.94 29.09
CA HIS A 9 -19.42 10.40 30.29
C HIS A 9 -17.94 10.14 29.98
N PRO A 10 -16.97 10.42 30.86
CA PRO A 10 -15.53 10.31 30.55
C PRO A 10 -15.08 8.99 29.90
N LEU A 11 -15.70 7.86 30.27
CA LEU A 11 -15.48 6.55 29.62
C LEU A 11 -15.76 6.52 28.10
N GLN A 12 -16.58 7.43 27.57
CA GLN A 12 -16.90 7.56 26.14
C GLN A 12 -15.80 8.27 25.36
N ALA A 13 -14.97 9.05 26.03
CA ALA A 13 -13.88 9.79 25.41
C ALA A 13 -12.58 8.97 25.33
N LEU A 14 -12.56 7.74 25.88
CA LEU A 14 -11.39 6.87 25.80
C LEU A 14 -11.22 6.31 24.39
N GLN A 15 -9.98 6.20 23.93
CA GLN A 15 -9.62 5.66 22.61
C GLN A 15 -10.16 4.24 22.35
N ALA A 16 -10.38 3.46 23.41
CA ALA A 16 -11.00 2.13 23.37
C ALA A 16 -12.39 2.09 24.07
N GLY A 17 -13.05 3.24 24.21
CA GLY A 17 -14.32 3.35 24.95
C GLY A 17 -15.45 2.50 24.37
N HIS A 18 -15.39 2.15 23.09
CA HIS A 18 -16.32 1.23 22.43
C HIS A 18 -16.29 -0.19 23.04
N LEU A 19 -15.15 -0.63 23.60
CA LEU A 19 -15.04 -1.94 24.27
C LEU A 19 -15.83 -2.02 25.57
N LEU A 20 -16.19 -0.87 26.16
CA LEU A 20 -16.83 -0.79 27.47
C LEU A 20 -18.36 -0.73 27.38
N ARG A 21 -18.93 -0.86 26.17
CA ARG A 21 -20.37 -0.67 25.92
C ARG A 21 -20.90 -1.60 24.85
N PRO A 22 -22.18 -2.01 24.95
CA PRO A 22 -22.83 -2.66 23.83
C PRO A 22 -22.98 -1.66 22.67
N VAL A 23 -22.44 -2.01 21.52
CA VAL A 23 -22.69 -1.32 20.25
C VAL A 23 -23.85 -2.05 19.56
N ARG A 24 -24.82 -1.31 19.01
CA ARG A 24 -25.91 -1.90 18.20
C ARG A 24 -25.40 -2.23 16.79
N ALA A 25 -24.45 -3.15 16.75
CA ALA A 25 -23.80 -3.66 15.57
C ALA A 25 -23.73 -5.19 15.60
N SER A 26 -23.47 -5.81 14.47
CA SER A 26 -23.12 -7.22 14.37
C SER A 26 -21.86 -7.39 13.55
N SER A 27 -20.85 -8.03 14.14
CA SER A 27 -19.61 -8.33 13.43
C SER A 27 -19.82 -9.45 12.42
N ARG A 28 -19.25 -9.27 11.24
CA ARG A 28 -19.31 -10.16 10.09
C ARG A 28 -17.92 -10.32 9.50
N ARG A 29 -17.75 -11.41 8.74
CA ARG A 29 -16.56 -11.67 7.94
C ARG A 29 -16.96 -12.21 6.58
N SER A 30 -16.45 -11.61 5.52
CA SER A 30 -16.33 -12.27 4.22
C SER A 30 -14.93 -12.89 4.14
N SER A 31 -14.84 -14.15 3.77
CA SER A 31 -13.54 -14.82 3.67
C SER A 31 -13.55 -15.95 2.66
N SER A 32 -12.34 -16.35 2.27
CA SER A 32 -12.07 -17.45 1.36
C SER A 32 -12.33 -18.85 1.95
N TRP A 33 -13.01 -18.97 3.09
CA TRP A 33 -13.20 -20.26 3.76
C TRP A 33 -14.00 -21.27 2.92
N ASP A 34 -13.67 -22.54 3.11
CA ASP A 34 -14.28 -23.67 2.42
C ASP A 34 -15.73 -23.88 2.89
N ARG A 35 -16.70 -23.55 2.03
CA ARG A 35 -18.13 -23.65 2.37
C ARG A 35 -18.62 -25.08 2.64
N THR A 36 -17.82 -26.10 2.34
CA THR A 36 -18.11 -27.49 2.71
C THR A 36 -17.71 -27.82 4.16
N GLY A 37 -16.91 -26.97 4.80
CA GLY A 37 -16.33 -27.19 6.12
C GLY A 37 -15.03 -28.01 6.09
N ALA A 38 -14.46 -28.27 4.92
CA ALA A 38 -13.11 -28.81 4.79
C ALA A 38 -12.05 -27.68 4.90
N ASN A 39 -10.85 -27.90 4.38
CA ASN A 39 -9.69 -27.02 4.59
C ASN A 39 -9.17 -26.40 3.29
N HIS A 40 -10.02 -26.28 2.26
CA HIS A 40 -9.72 -25.54 1.04
C HIS A 40 -10.09 -24.06 1.23
N ASP A 41 -9.47 -23.41 2.21
CA ASP A 41 -9.85 -22.06 2.67
C ASP A 41 -9.26 -20.92 1.83
N TRP A 42 -9.11 -21.15 0.53
CA TRP A 42 -8.55 -20.19 -0.42
C TRP A 42 -9.38 -20.14 -1.71
N VAL A 43 -9.23 -19.04 -2.44
CA VAL A 43 -9.79 -18.88 -3.79
C VAL A 43 -8.67 -18.84 -4.82
N SER A 44 -8.98 -19.30 -6.04
CA SER A 44 -8.14 -19.12 -7.22
C SER A 44 -8.62 -17.91 -7.99
N VAL A 45 -7.68 -17.14 -8.54
CA VAL A 45 -7.95 -16.01 -9.42
C VAL A 45 -7.08 -16.16 -10.66
N GLY A 46 -7.67 -16.72 -11.72
CA GLY A 46 -7.04 -16.97 -13.01
C GLY A 46 -6.68 -15.70 -13.76
N ALA A 47 -5.91 -15.82 -14.84
CA ALA A 47 -5.52 -14.68 -15.68
C ALA A 47 -6.76 -13.97 -16.27
N GLY A 48 -6.86 -12.66 -16.07
CA GLY A 48 -7.99 -11.84 -16.50
C GLY A 48 -9.27 -12.04 -15.66
N GLU A 49 -9.24 -12.89 -14.64
CA GLU A 49 -10.40 -13.14 -13.78
C GLU A 49 -10.57 -12.00 -12.76
N THR A 50 -11.82 -11.72 -12.41
CA THR A 50 -12.17 -10.87 -11.27
C THR A 50 -13.02 -11.68 -10.29
N VAL A 51 -12.66 -11.65 -9.01
CA VAL A 51 -13.43 -12.28 -7.93
C VAL A 51 -13.97 -11.21 -6.97
N THR A 52 -15.14 -11.48 -6.39
CA THR A 52 -15.72 -10.65 -5.33
C THR A 52 -15.17 -11.09 -3.97
N LEU A 53 -14.55 -10.16 -3.24
CA LEU A 53 -14.05 -10.37 -1.88
C LEU A 53 -15.10 -10.01 -0.83
N LEU A 54 -15.92 -8.98 -1.08
CA LEU A 54 -17.04 -8.57 -0.24
C LEU A 54 -18.13 -7.98 -1.13
N GLU A 55 -19.39 -8.31 -0.84
CA GLU A 55 -20.57 -7.59 -1.33
C GLU A 55 -21.59 -7.55 -0.19
N HIS A 56 -22.03 -6.36 0.20
CA HIS A 56 -22.96 -6.18 1.31
C HIS A 56 -23.86 -4.96 1.11
N ASP A 57 -25.16 -5.16 1.37
CA ASP A 57 -26.17 -4.09 1.41
C ASP A 57 -26.42 -3.63 2.85
N GLY A 58 -26.64 -2.33 3.01
CA GLY A 58 -26.97 -1.67 4.27
C GLY A 58 -25.75 -1.04 4.96
N PRO A 59 -25.98 -0.35 6.08
CA PRO A 59 -24.94 0.44 6.73
C PRO A 59 -23.93 -0.45 7.47
N GLY A 60 -22.66 -0.14 7.32
CA GLY A 60 -21.58 -0.85 7.99
C GLY A 60 -20.24 -0.13 7.93
N CYS A 61 -19.23 -0.81 8.46
CA CYS A 61 -17.85 -0.35 8.39
C CYS A 61 -16.91 -1.55 8.34
N ILE A 62 -16.07 -1.61 7.31
CA ILE A 62 -14.95 -2.56 7.26
C ILE A 62 -13.93 -2.11 8.29
N THR A 63 -13.51 -3.02 9.16
CA THR A 63 -12.59 -2.74 10.27
C THR A 63 -11.24 -3.40 10.09
N HIS A 64 -11.17 -4.44 9.26
CA HIS A 64 -9.93 -5.12 8.94
C HIS A 64 -9.99 -5.84 7.60
N PHE A 65 -8.94 -5.69 6.81
CA PHE A 65 -8.74 -6.41 5.56
C PHE A 65 -7.41 -7.16 5.61
N TYR A 66 -7.48 -8.47 5.45
CA TYR A 66 -6.34 -9.39 5.38
C TYR A 66 -6.27 -10.07 4.02
N ALA A 67 -5.06 -10.23 3.50
CA ALA A 67 -4.76 -11.05 2.34
C ALA A 67 -3.44 -11.81 2.50
N ALA A 68 -3.36 -13.00 1.92
CA ALA A 68 -2.11 -13.73 1.79
C ALA A 68 -2.10 -14.59 0.52
N MET A 69 -0.94 -14.71 -0.11
CA MET A 69 -0.68 -15.59 -1.24
C MET A 69 0.44 -16.57 -0.87
N ILE A 70 0.36 -17.79 -1.37
CA ILE A 70 1.38 -18.82 -1.10
C ILE A 70 2.46 -18.81 -2.19
N MET A 71 3.70 -18.52 -1.81
CA MET A 71 4.84 -18.43 -2.74
C MET A 71 4.50 -17.69 -4.06
N PRO A 72 3.91 -16.48 -3.99
CA PRO A 72 3.48 -15.74 -5.18
C PRO A 72 4.68 -15.38 -6.07
N ARG A 73 4.47 -15.12 -7.35
CA ARG A 73 5.51 -14.39 -8.11
C ARG A 73 5.59 -12.97 -7.55
N ILE A 74 6.75 -12.32 -7.61
CA ILE A 74 6.85 -10.89 -7.21
C ILE A 74 5.84 -10.04 -8.00
N THR A 75 5.62 -10.37 -9.28
CA THR A 75 4.64 -9.69 -10.13
C THR A 75 3.20 -9.86 -9.67
N ASP A 76 2.85 -10.93 -8.95
CA ASP A 76 1.46 -11.18 -8.50
C ASP A 76 0.93 -10.02 -7.65
N TYR A 77 1.80 -9.37 -6.87
CA TYR A 77 1.44 -8.23 -6.03
C TYR A 77 1.07 -6.96 -6.83
N ARG A 78 1.52 -6.86 -8.09
CA ARG A 78 1.13 -5.77 -9.01
C ARG A 78 0.17 -6.19 -10.12
N ASP A 79 0.03 -7.50 -10.35
CA ASP A 79 -0.97 -8.07 -11.24
C ASP A 79 -2.35 -8.12 -10.58
N ALA A 80 -2.41 -8.34 -9.26
CA ALA A 80 -3.65 -8.30 -8.49
C ALA A 80 -4.10 -6.86 -8.22
N ILE A 81 -5.23 -6.43 -8.75
CA ILE A 81 -5.78 -5.08 -8.54
C ILE A 81 -7.00 -5.16 -7.63
N VAL A 82 -6.91 -4.52 -6.45
CA VAL A 82 -8.06 -4.36 -5.56
C VAL A 82 -8.89 -3.17 -5.98
N ARG A 83 -10.21 -3.35 -6.02
CA ARG A 83 -11.17 -2.27 -6.20
C ARG A 83 -12.22 -2.26 -5.10
N CYS A 84 -12.48 -1.08 -4.54
CA CYS A 84 -13.58 -0.87 -3.60
C CYS A 84 -14.57 0.14 -4.18
N TYR A 85 -15.84 -0.21 -4.16
CA TYR A 85 -16.96 0.61 -4.59
C TYR A 85 -17.86 0.84 -3.40
N TRP A 86 -18.12 2.10 -3.09
CA TRP A 86 -19.03 2.50 -2.04
C TRP A 86 -20.34 2.98 -2.65
N GLU A 87 -21.43 2.61 -1.99
CA GLU A 87 -22.79 2.94 -2.37
C GLU A 87 -23.09 2.46 -3.80
N GLY A 88 -23.77 3.29 -4.60
CA GLY A 88 -24.04 3.04 -6.01
C GLY A 88 -22.97 3.55 -6.97
N SER A 89 -21.75 3.86 -6.52
CA SER A 89 -20.71 4.41 -7.41
C SER A 89 -20.26 3.38 -8.45
N SER A 90 -20.26 3.77 -9.73
CA SER A 90 -19.66 2.98 -10.81
C SER A 90 -18.15 3.17 -10.94
N VAL A 91 -17.60 4.19 -10.28
CA VAL A 91 -16.16 4.47 -10.22
C VAL A 91 -15.64 3.96 -8.88
N PRO A 92 -14.56 3.14 -8.87
CA PRO A 92 -14.02 2.63 -7.61
C PRO A 92 -13.39 3.77 -6.80
N SER A 93 -13.66 3.83 -5.50
CA SER A 93 -13.00 4.75 -4.55
C SER A 93 -11.60 4.28 -4.16
N VAL A 94 -11.33 2.98 -4.30
CA VAL A 94 -10.00 2.38 -4.20
C VAL A 94 -9.72 1.68 -5.51
N GLU A 95 -8.64 2.02 -6.22
CA GLU A 95 -8.13 1.25 -7.37
C GLU A 95 -6.60 1.18 -7.29
N VAL A 96 -6.08 0.08 -6.74
CA VAL A 96 -4.67 -0.03 -6.32
C VAL A 96 -4.18 -1.46 -6.54
N PRO A 97 -2.91 -1.69 -6.96
CA PRO A 97 -2.35 -3.03 -6.90
C PRO A 97 -2.27 -3.56 -5.46
N LEU A 98 -2.58 -4.84 -5.26
CA LEU A 98 -2.77 -5.45 -3.94
C LEU A 98 -1.56 -5.25 -3.03
N GLY A 99 -0.35 -5.45 -3.55
CA GLY A 99 0.87 -5.25 -2.78
C GLY A 99 1.04 -3.80 -2.32
N ASP A 100 0.91 -2.86 -3.25
CA ASP A 100 1.06 -1.43 -2.99
C ASP A 100 -0.02 -0.93 -1.99
N PHE A 101 -1.26 -1.45 -2.07
CA PHE A 101 -2.32 -1.18 -1.09
C PHE A 101 -1.94 -1.57 0.34
N PHE A 102 -1.17 -2.64 0.52
CA PHE A 102 -0.69 -3.09 1.84
C PHE A 102 0.70 -2.56 2.20
N GLY A 103 1.22 -1.60 1.43
CA GLY A 103 2.53 -0.99 1.67
C GLY A 103 3.73 -1.84 1.23
N LEU A 104 3.56 -2.83 0.36
CA LEU A 104 4.70 -3.53 -0.26
C LEU A 104 5.37 -2.63 -1.29
N SER A 105 6.56 -2.15 -0.96
CA SER A 105 7.35 -1.28 -1.83
C SER A 105 7.97 -2.08 -2.98
N HIS A 106 7.74 -1.67 -4.22
CA HIS A 106 8.22 -2.32 -5.45
C HIS A 106 7.88 -3.82 -5.52
N ALA A 107 6.74 -4.21 -4.94
CA ALA A 107 6.32 -5.60 -4.72
C ALA A 107 7.37 -6.49 -4.00
N ARG A 108 8.35 -5.88 -3.32
CA ARG A 108 9.27 -6.58 -2.45
C ARG A 108 8.62 -6.78 -1.09
N ILE A 109 8.93 -7.92 -0.50
CA ILE A 109 8.45 -8.22 0.84
C ILE A 109 9.44 -7.66 1.85
N ARG A 110 8.95 -6.71 2.64
CA ARG A 110 9.58 -6.23 3.86
C ARG A 110 8.54 -6.32 4.97
N GLN A 111 8.90 -7.00 6.04
CA GLN A 111 8.04 -7.06 7.22
C GLN A 111 8.06 -5.69 7.90
N PHE A 112 6.89 -5.18 8.24
CA PHE A 112 6.76 -3.98 9.06
C PHE A 112 5.46 -4.05 9.85
N SER A 113 5.44 -3.33 10.96
CA SER A 113 4.24 -3.16 11.78
C SER A 113 4.06 -1.68 12.06
N SER A 114 2.86 -1.18 11.80
CA SER A 114 2.46 0.20 12.01
C SER A 114 1.03 0.26 12.54
N GLN A 115 0.52 1.46 12.79
CA GLN A 115 -0.85 1.64 13.30
C GLN A 115 -1.92 1.20 12.30
N MET A 116 -1.73 1.49 11.01
CA MET A 116 -2.76 1.30 9.99
C MET A 116 -2.54 0.05 9.14
N MET A 117 -1.30 -0.45 9.05
CA MET A 117 -0.94 -1.61 8.24
C MET A 117 0.17 -2.45 8.87
N ALA A 118 0.17 -3.74 8.54
CA ALA A 118 1.26 -4.64 8.90
C ALA A 118 1.47 -5.73 7.86
N VAL A 119 2.74 -6.03 7.58
CA VAL A 119 3.18 -7.18 6.80
C VAL A 119 3.83 -8.15 7.77
N ASN A 120 3.06 -9.16 8.17
CA ASN A 120 3.44 -10.13 9.19
C ASN A 120 4.14 -11.34 8.57
N PRO A 121 5.09 -11.96 9.30
CA PRO A 121 5.78 -13.15 8.83
C PRO A 121 4.81 -14.31 8.58
N GLY A 122 5.13 -15.12 7.58
CA GLY A 122 4.60 -16.47 7.43
C GLY A 122 5.71 -17.40 6.98
N TYR A 123 5.37 -18.59 6.47
CA TYR A 123 6.38 -19.56 6.07
C TYR A 123 7.01 -19.19 4.72
N GLY A 124 8.33 -19.01 4.72
CA GLY A 124 9.10 -18.58 3.57
C GLY A 124 8.55 -17.27 3.00
N PRO A 125 8.16 -17.23 1.72
CA PRO A 125 7.71 -16.00 1.10
C PRO A 125 6.24 -15.65 1.29
N SER A 126 5.48 -16.49 2.00
CA SER A 126 4.04 -16.32 2.12
C SER A 126 3.74 -15.45 3.34
N HIS A 127 3.49 -14.16 3.13
CA HIS A 127 3.30 -13.18 4.19
C HIS A 127 1.83 -12.80 4.37
N GLY A 128 1.45 -12.49 5.61
CA GLY A 128 0.12 -11.97 5.93
C GLY A 128 0.10 -10.45 5.80
N LEU A 129 -0.72 -9.93 4.89
CA LEU A 129 -0.91 -8.50 4.66
C LEU A 129 -2.14 -8.03 5.43
N ASN A 130 -2.02 -6.99 6.23
CA ASN A 130 -3.09 -6.53 7.13
C ASN A 130 -3.29 -5.02 6.97
N CYS A 131 -4.55 -4.60 6.87
CA CYS A 131 -4.99 -3.21 6.79
C CYS A 131 -6.08 -2.98 7.84
N TYR A 132 -5.95 -1.89 8.58
CA TYR A 132 -6.83 -1.51 9.70
C TYR A 132 -7.50 -0.15 9.48
N PHE A 133 -7.47 0.38 8.25
CA PHE A 133 -8.26 1.58 7.92
C PHE A 133 -9.76 1.26 8.02
N PRO A 134 -10.55 2.05 8.79
CA PRO A 134 -12.00 1.90 8.80
C PRO A 134 -12.58 2.32 7.45
N MET A 135 -13.44 1.52 6.83
CA MET A 135 -14.06 1.85 5.55
C MET A 135 -15.59 1.83 5.71
N PRO A 136 -16.21 2.96 6.09
CA PRO A 136 -17.64 3.04 6.28
C PRO A 136 -18.39 3.05 4.94
N PHE A 137 -19.60 2.50 4.94
CA PHE A 137 -20.54 2.49 3.83
C PHE A 137 -21.97 2.51 4.36
N ALA A 138 -22.88 3.25 3.72
CA ALA A 138 -24.22 3.55 4.22
C ALA A 138 -25.29 2.64 3.61
N GLU A 139 -25.20 2.36 2.32
CA GLU A 139 -26.17 1.62 1.52
C GLU A 139 -25.54 0.37 0.90
N HIS A 140 -24.30 0.42 0.43
CA HIS A 140 -23.68 -0.71 -0.25
C HIS A 140 -22.14 -0.67 -0.23
N ALA A 141 -21.51 -1.84 -0.12
CA ALA A 141 -20.07 -2.01 -0.29
C ALA A 141 -19.77 -3.21 -1.19
N LEU A 142 -18.92 -2.99 -2.19
CA LEU A 142 -18.39 -4.02 -3.07
C LEU A 142 -16.86 -3.93 -3.10
N ILE A 143 -16.18 -5.04 -2.80
CA ILE A 143 -14.74 -5.19 -2.99
C ILE A 143 -14.48 -6.31 -3.97
N THR A 144 -13.73 -6.02 -5.03
CA THR A 144 -13.30 -6.99 -6.03
C THR A 144 -11.78 -7.06 -6.12
N LEU A 145 -11.28 -8.18 -6.64
CA LEU A 145 -9.87 -8.38 -6.99
C LEU A 145 -9.79 -8.88 -8.42
N GLU A 146 -9.16 -8.11 -9.30
CA GLU A 146 -8.84 -8.50 -10.68
C GLU A 146 -7.41 -9.02 -10.77
N ASN A 147 -7.19 -10.11 -11.49
CA ASN A 147 -5.85 -10.52 -11.90
C ASN A 147 -5.56 -10.03 -13.32
N ARG A 148 -4.74 -8.99 -13.46
CA ARG A 148 -4.24 -8.47 -14.75
C ARG A 148 -3.06 -9.25 -15.31
N GLY A 149 -2.58 -10.26 -14.59
CA GLY A 149 -1.48 -11.13 -14.94
C GLY A 149 -1.80 -12.15 -16.03
N THR A 150 -0.77 -12.92 -16.41
CA THR A 150 -0.86 -13.99 -17.42
C THR A 150 -1.01 -15.38 -16.81
N GLU A 151 -0.91 -15.49 -15.49
CA GLU A 151 -0.98 -16.74 -14.72
C GLU A 151 -1.89 -16.55 -13.51
N THR A 152 -2.42 -17.65 -12.95
CA THR A 152 -3.22 -17.63 -11.72
C THR A 152 -2.42 -17.06 -10.54
N LEU A 153 -2.99 -16.11 -9.78
CA LEU A 153 -2.36 -15.51 -8.60
C LEU A 153 -2.05 -16.56 -7.52
N GLY A 154 -0.97 -16.36 -6.76
CA GLY A 154 -0.62 -17.23 -5.63
C GLY A 154 0.29 -18.37 -6.02
N GLY A 155 1.23 -18.10 -6.93
CA GLY A 155 2.32 -18.99 -7.26
C GLY A 155 1.86 -20.37 -7.78
N PRO A 156 2.64 -21.44 -7.55
CA PRO A 156 2.33 -22.77 -8.08
C PRO A 156 1.05 -23.41 -7.53
N HIS A 157 0.51 -22.89 -6.42
CA HIS A 157 -0.73 -23.40 -5.82
C HIS A 157 -1.97 -22.64 -6.30
N GLY A 158 -1.79 -21.46 -6.91
CA GLY A 158 -2.91 -20.63 -7.37
C GLY A 158 -3.82 -20.17 -6.24
N ALA A 159 -3.29 -19.93 -5.04
CA ALA A 159 -4.09 -19.77 -3.83
C ALA A 159 -3.96 -18.37 -3.20
N LEU A 160 -5.12 -17.74 -3.01
CA LEU A 160 -5.32 -16.50 -2.29
C LEU A 160 -6.21 -16.75 -1.07
N TRP A 161 -5.72 -16.38 0.11
CA TRP A 161 -6.51 -16.29 1.34
C TRP A 161 -6.90 -14.83 1.57
N PHE A 162 -8.13 -14.59 2.02
CA PHE A 162 -8.55 -13.25 2.44
C PHE A 162 -9.54 -13.27 3.59
N HIS A 163 -9.53 -12.22 4.41
CA HIS A 163 -10.60 -11.87 5.33
C HIS A 163 -10.96 -10.39 5.16
N VAL A 164 -12.23 -10.09 4.96
CA VAL A 164 -12.79 -8.74 5.11
C VAL A 164 -13.71 -8.77 6.32
N ASP A 165 -13.21 -8.23 7.43
CA ASP A 165 -13.94 -8.08 8.69
C ASP A 165 -14.67 -6.75 8.71
N TYR A 166 -15.94 -6.77 9.06
CA TYR A 166 -16.78 -5.57 9.07
C TYR A 166 -17.88 -5.67 10.12
N ASP A 167 -18.31 -4.52 10.61
CA ASP A 167 -19.52 -4.41 11.40
C ASP A 167 -20.69 -3.99 10.51
N VAL A 168 -21.86 -4.56 10.78
CA VAL A 168 -23.15 -4.13 10.19
C VAL A 168 -23.94 -3.39 11.26
N TYR A 169 -24.48 -2.23 10.91
CA TYR A 169 -25.17 -1.36 11.84
C TYR A 169 -26.69 -1.47 11.70
N ALA A 170 -27.39 -1.39 12.85
CA ALA A 170 -28.85 -1.38 12.86
C ALA A 170 -29.43 0.00 12.53
N GLU A 171 -28.62 1.05 12.69
CA GLU A 171 -29.00 2.44 12.48
C GLU A 171 -28.17 3.01 11.31
N PRO A 172 -28.68 4.04 10.61
CA PRO A 172 -27.91 4.73 9.56
C PRO A 172 -26.59 5.30 10.09
N LEU A 173 -25.63 5.46 9.18
CA LEU A 173 -24.41 6.22 9.47
C LEU A 173 -24.76 7.71 9.72
N PRO A 174 -23.94 8.44 10.52
CA PRO A 174 -24.07 9.89 10.61
C PRO A 174 -23.96 10.58 9.25
N ASP A 175 -24.75 11.64 9.03
CA ASP A 175 -24.83 12.36 7.73
C ASP A 175 -23.47 12.88 7.22
N GLU A 176 -22.53 13.19 8.12
CA GLU A 176 -21.19 13.70 7.78
C GLU A 176 -20.13 12.60 7.63
N THR A 177 -20.55 11.33 7.48
CA THR A 177 -19.60 10.22 7.31
C THR A 177 -18.91 10.30 5.96
N LEU A 178 -17.57 10.32 6.00
CA LEU A 178 -16.72 10.31 4.82
C LEU A 178 -16.38 8.88 4.39
N HIS A 179 -16.14 8.66 3.10
CA HIS A 179 -15.78 7.35 2.55
C HIS A 179 -14.27 7.21 2.36
N PHE A 180 -13.75 6.01 2.58
CA PHE A 180 -12.34 5.70 2.41
C PHE A 180 -11.97 5.65 0.93
N HIS A 181 -10.84 6.25 0.56
CA HIS A 181 -10.33 6.22 -0.80
C HIS A 181 -8.84 5.90 -0.79
N ALA A 182 -8.39 5.28 -1.88
CA ALA A 182 -6.96 5.12 -2.15
C ALA A 182 -6.69 5.11 -3.64
N GLN A 183 -5.60 5.75 -4.05
CA GLN A 183 -5.21 5.83 -5.46
C GLN A 183 -3.76 5.46 -5.63
N PHE A 184 -3.47 4.70 -6.68
CA PHE A 184 -2.11 4.41 -7.10
C PHE A 184 -1.68 5.38 -8.21
N ARG A 185 -0.49 5.95 -8.08
CA ARG A 185 0.17 6.71 -9.15
C ARG A 185 1.58 6.21 -9.37
N GLN A 186 2.07 6.30 -10.60
CA GLN A 186 3.43 5.91 -10.93
C GLN A 186 3.99 6.70 -12.12
N GLU A 187 5.26 7.06 -12.01
CA GLU A 187 6.11 7.55 -13.07
C GLU A 187 7.36 6.67 -13.11
N LEU A 188 7.60 5.97 -14.24
CA LEU A 188 8.75 5.07 -14.36
C LEU A 188 10.08 5.83 -14.30
N THR A 189 10.10 7.04 -14.86
CA THR A 189 11.21 7.99 -14.79
C THR A 189 10.63 9.39 -14.84
N THR A 190 10.88 10.20 -13.81
CA THR A 190 10.56 11.63 -13.77
C THR A 190 11.47 12.38 -14.77
N GLU A 191 10.99 13.52 -15.27
CA GLU A 191 11.78 14.41 -16.10
C GLU A 191 12.66 15.30 -15.21
N ALA A 192 13.99 15.14 -15.29
CA ALA A 192 14.91 16.01 -14.58
C ALA A 192 14.87 17.45 -15.15
N ILE A 193 14.71 18.43 -14.26
CA ILE A 193 14.61 19.85 -14.60
C ILE A 193 15.93 20.58 -14.30
N GLY A 194 16.31 21.49 -15.19
CA GLY A 194 17.49 22.35 -15.04
C GLY A 194 18.80 21.74 -15.57
N ASP A 195 19.90 22.46 -15.34
CA ASP A 195 21.22 22.15 -15.92
C ASP A 195 22.11 21.28 -15.02
N THR A 196 21.64 20.92 -13.83
CA THR A 196 22.38 20.15 -12.81
C THR A 196 21.65 18.86 -12.43
N PRO A 197 21.47 17.91 -13.37
CA PRO A 197 20.70 16.70 -13.11
C PRO A 197 21.42 15.78 -12.11
N ASN A 198 20.65 15.13 -11.24
CA ASN A 198 21.11 14.14 -10.25
C ASN A 198 22.23 14.65 -9.32
N GLN A 199 22.17 15.93 -8.95
CA GLN A 199 23.11 16.55 -8.01
C GLN A 199 22.39 16.85 -6.71
N THR A 200 22.86 16.29 -5.58
CA THR A 200 22.20 16.45 -4.27
C THR A 200 22.04 17.91 -3.87
N LEU A 201 23.09 18.74 -3.94
CA LEU A 201 23.04 20.15 -3.53
C LEU A 201 23.33 21.08 -4.71
N HIS A 202 22.41 22.00 -4.96
CA HIS A 202 22.51 23.08 -5.96
C HIS A 202 21.59 24.26 -5.58
N ASP A 203 21.59 25.32 -6.39
CA ASP A 203 20.96 26.62 -6.10
C ASP A 203 19.75 26.94 -6.98
N ALA A 204 19.16 25.92 -7.63
CA ALA A 204 17.94 26.11 -8.40
C ALA A 204 16.76 26.47 -7.49
N VAL A 205 15.69 27.00 -8.08
CA VAL A 205 14.53 27.45 -7.32
C VAL A 205 13.26 26.87 -7.95
N ASN A 206 12.43 26.25 -7.13
CA ASN A 206 11.09 25.82 -7.49
C ASN A 206 10.05 26.66 -6.74
N LEU A 207 9.31 27.50 -7.47
CA LEU A 207 8.26 28.37 -6.92
C LEU A 207 6.86 27.96 -7.39
N THR A 208 6.70 26.79 -8.01
CA THR A 208 5.43 26.42 -8.64
C THR A 208 4.95 25.03 -8.26
N GLY A 209 5.86 24.08 -8.04
CA GLY A 209 5.52 22.67 -7.90
C GLY A 209 4.95 22.06 -9.20
N GLU A 210 5.17 22.71 -10.35
CA GLU A 210 4.59 22.29 -11.63
C GLU A 210 5.12 20.93 -12.08
N HIS A 211 6.42 20.69 -11.89
CA HIS A 211 7.12 19.47 -12.28
C HIS A 211 7.27 18.45 -11.15
N ASN A 212 6.66 18.71 -9.99
CA ASN A 212 6.69 17.78 -8.87
C ASN A 212 5.94 16.49 -9.22
N TYR A 213 6.41 15.38 -8.68
CA TYR A 213 5.64 14.13 -8.72
C TYR A 213 4.35 14.32 -7.92
N VAL A 214 3.21 13.94 -8.50
CA VAL A 214 1.90 14.06 -7.84
C VAL A 214 1.54 12.73 -7.18
N ALA A 215 1.39 12.69 -5.85
CA ALA A 215 0.90 11.48 -5.17
C ALA A 215 -0.62 11.49 -4.98
N LEU A 216 -1.19 12.64 -4.59
CA LEU A 216 -2.63 12.83 -4.41
C LEU A 216 -3.14 14.00 -5.25
N GLU A 217 -4.28 13.83 -5.91
CA GLU A 217 -5.05 14.93 -6.49
C GLU A 217 -6.51 14.53 -6.51
N THR A 218 -7.35 15.27 -5.79
CA THR A 218 -8.79 15.00 -5.73
C THR A 218 -9.57 16.27 -5.39
N GLU A 219 -10.87 16.25 -5.72
CA GLU A 219 -11.84 17.27 -5.39
C GLU A 219 -12.89 16.69 -4.42
N GLY A 220 -13.40 17.55 -3.54
CA GLY A 220 -14.37 17.19 -2.49
C GLY A 220 -14.00 17.84 -1.16
N ARG A 221 -14.71 17.43 -0.10
CA ARG A 221 -14.39 17.79 1.28
C ARG A 221 -13.90 16.55 2.00
N GLY A 222 -12.74 16.64 2.65
CA GLY A 222 -12.13 15.46 3.24
C GLY A 222 -10.81 15.70 3.93
N HIS A 223 -10.07 14.61 4.11
CA HIS A 223 -8.73 14.68 4.64
C HIS A 223 -7.86 13.48 4.26
N MET A 224 -6.62 13.76 3.87
CA MET A 224 -5.59 12.74 3.64
C MET A 224 -5.09 12.18 4.97
N VAL A 225 -5.01 10.85 5.05
CA VAL A 225 -4.66 10.10 6.27
C VAL A 225 -3.43 9.22 6.10
N GLY A 226 -2.93 9.04 4.88
CA GLY A 226 -1.77 8.20 4.65
C GLY A 226 -1.09 8.42 3.31
N LEU A 227 0.21 8.14 3.28
CA LEU A 227 1.00 8.06 2.08
C LEU A 227 1.98 6.87 2.20
N HIS A 228 1.98 6.02 1.19
CA HIS A 228 3.06 5.09 0.90
C HIS A 228 3.79 5.60 -0.34
N LEU A 229 5.08 5.88 -0.23
CA LEU A 229 5.91 6.39 -1.32
C LEU A 229 7.04 5.40 -1.63
N GLN A 230 7.34 5.26 -2.91
CA GLN A 230 8.33 4.34 -3.42
C GLN A 230 9.21 5.09 -4.42
N VAL A 231 10.52 5.00 -4.24
CA VAL A 231 11.51 5.64 -5.10
C VAL A 231 12.43 4.56 -5.68
N HIS A 232 12.66 4.62 -6.98
CA HIS A 232 13.74 3.93 -7.66
C HIS A 232 14.80 4.99 -8.02
N ASN A 233 15.80 5.12 -7.15
CA ASN A 233 16.89 6.06 -7.34
C ASN A 233 17.88 5.53 -8.37
N LYS A 234 17.77 6.05 -9.60
CA LYS A 234 18.62 5.68 -10.74
C LYS A 234 19.88 6.55 -10.81
N GLY A 235 19.80 7.78 -10.30
CA GLY A 235 20.91 8.73 -10.30
C GLY A 235 22.00 8.41 -9.29
N GLY A 236 21.66 7.68 -8.22
CA GLY A 236 22.56 7.43 -7.08
C GLY A 236 22.74 8.68 -6.22
N GLY A 237 23.48 8.57 -5.11
CA GLY A 237 23.60 9.67 -4.15
C GLY A 237 22.28 10.01 -3.45
N TRP A 238 22.31 11.00 -2.56
CA TRP A 238 21.11 11.37 -1.81
C TRP A 238 20.10 12.07 -2.73
N TYR A 239 18.94 11.43 -2.90
CA TYR A 239 17.84 11.87 -3.76
C TYR A 239 16.76 12.64 -2.98
N GLY A 240 16.79 12.57 -1.64
CA GLY A 240 15.69 12.97 -0.77
C GLY A 240 15.66 14.45 -0.39
N GLU A 241 16.46 15.32 -1.00
CA GLU A 241 16.37 16.78 -0.78
C GLU A 241 15.07 17.40 -1.32
N GLY A 242 14.21 16.61 -1.97
CA GLY A 242 12.97 17.10 -2.55
C GLY A 242 11.91 17.39 -1.50
N ASP A 243 11.34 18.59 -1.55
CA ASP A 243 10.32 19.06 -0.61
C ASP A 243 8.91 18.55 -1.00
N ASP A 244 8.08 18.19 -0.02
CA ASP A 244 6.63 18.11 -0.27
C ASP A 244 6.04 19.50 -0.43
N MET A 245 5.19 19.66 -1.45
CA MET A 245 4.40 20.86 -1.66
C MET A 245 2.93 20.44 -1.76
N VAL A 246 2.14 20.81 -0.77
CA VAL A 246 0.72 20.45 -0.68
C VAL A 246 -0.15 21.68 -0.89
N PHE A 247 -0.91 21.67 -1.98
CA PHE A 247 -1.84 22.73 -2.34
C PHE A 247 -3.24 22.30 -1.89
N ILE A 248 -3.84 23.10 -1.01
CA ILE A 248 -5.16 22.81 -0.43
C ILE A 248 -6.10 23.95 -0.82
N ASP A 249 -7.29 23.60 -1.29
CA ASP A 249 -8.39 24.52 -1.58
C ASP A 249 -7.98 25.66 -2.51
N ASP A 250 -7.49 25.30 -3.70
CA ASP A 250 -7.02 26.21 -4.75
C ASP A 250 -5.81 27.08 -4.37
N ALA A 251 -5.07 26.71 -3.32
CA ALA A 251 -3.80 27.34 -3.02
C ALA A 251 -2.85 27.25 -4.22
N THR A 252 -2.10 28.33 -4.42
CA THR A 252 -0.99 28.39 -5.39
C THR A 252 0.29 28.64 -4.60
N TRP A 253 1.35 29.17 -5.22
CA TRP A 253 2.56 29.52 -4.46
C TRP A 253 2.34 30.68 -3.48
N PRO A 254 2.80 30.58 -2.23
CA PRO A 254 3.37 29.39 -1.58
C PRO A 254 2.30 28.34 -1.23
N PRO A 255 2.61 27.04 -1.31
CA PRO A 255 1.65 25.98 -0.98
C PRO A 255 1.19 26.09 0.47
N SER A 256 0.05 25.49 0.79
CA SER A 256 -0.50 25.47 2.15
C SER A 256 0.42 24.75 3.13
N ILE A 257 1.16 23.75 2.65
CA ILE A 257 2.19 23.02 3.39
C ILE A 257 3.42 22.91 2.47
N HIS A 258 4.58 23.18 3.05
CA HIS A 258 5.88 23.06 2.38
C HIS A 258 6.84 22.30 3.31
N GLY A 259 7.47 21.26 2.77
CA GLY A 259 8.46 20.44 3.45
C GLY A 259 9.86 21.05 3.47
N THR A 260 10.81 20.21 3.87
CA THR A 260 12.26 20.52 3.91
C THR A 260 13.14 19.39 3.37
N GLY A 261 12.53 18.31 2.91
CA GLY A 261 13.18 17.06 2.54
C GLY A 261 12.21 15.88 2.61
N THR A 262 12.48 14.87 1.81
CA THR A 262 11.69 13.66 1.69
C THR A 262 11.77 12.85 3.00
N GLU A 263 12.94 12.77 3.61
CA GLU A 263 13.17 12.02 4.84
C GLU A 263 12.36 12.54 6.01
N GLU A 264 12.20 13.86 6.15
CA GLU A 264 11.48 14.44 7.28
C GLU A 264 10.00 14.08 7.21
N ILE A 265 9.44 13.98 6.00
CA ILE A 265 8.05 13.56 5.79
C ILE A 265 7.83 12.20 6.46
N PHE A 266 8.79 11.29 6.34
CA PHE A 266 8.69 9.91 6.83
C PHE A 266 9.40 9.70 8.18
N GLY A 267 9.63 10.78 8.94
CA GLY A 267 10.16 10.76 10.30
C GLY A 267 11.64 10.35 10.39
N GLY A 268 12.38 10.50 9.30
CA GLY A 268 13.82 10.30 9.24
C GLY A 268 14.57 11.58 9.63
N GLY A 269 15.85 11.62 9.31
CA GLY A 269 16.65 12.83 9.37
C GLY A 269 17.94 12.68 8.59
N ALA A 270 18.34 13.75 7.90
CA ALA A 270 19.45 13.73 6.94
C ALA A 270 19.24 12.66 5.85
N CYS A 271 20.08 11.63 5.79
CA CYS A 271 19.99 10.63 4.71
C CYS A 271 19.79 9.23 5.32
N PRO A 272 18.56 8.80 5.66
CA PRO A 272 18.32 7.47 6.21
C PRO A 272 18.83 6.37 5.27
N ASN A 273 19.70 5.50 5.78
CA ASN A 273 20.25 4.34 5.07
C ASN A 273 20.06 3.02 5.82
N VAL A 274 19.23 3.02 6.87
CA VAL A 274 18.86 1.85 7.66
C VAL A 274 17.35 1.74 7.72
N GLU A 275 16.83 0.54 7.47
CA GLU A 275 15.39 0.28 7.52
C GLU A 275 14.84 0.52 8.93
N TYR A 276 13.71 1.20 9.04
CA TYR A 276 12.94 1.32 10.28
C TYR A 276 11.44 1.37 10.00
N ALA A 277 10.67 0.94 11.00
CA ALA A 277 9.22 1.01 10.99
C ALA A 277 8.74 1.42 12.40
N SER A 278 7.78 2.35 12.45
CA SER A 278 7.16 2.82 13.68
C SER A 278 5.64 2.84 13.53
N ALA A 279 4.92 3.27 14.56
CA ALA A 279 3.46 3.33 14.51
C ALA A 279 2.94 4.22 13.37
N TYR A 280 3.63 5.32 13.05
CA TYR A 280 3.12 6.33 12.10
C TYR A 280 4.02 6.57 10.90
N THR A 281 5.31 6.26 10.98
CA THR A 281 6.24 6.49 9.88
C THR A 281 7.28 5.38 9.74
N GLY A 282 7.88 5.24 8.55
CA GLY A 282 8.97 4.30 8.32
C GLY A 282 9.66 4.48 6.98
N PHE A 283 10.95 4.13 6.94
CA PHE A 283 11.66 3.69 5.73
C PHE A 283 11.80 2.18 5.83
N HIS A 284 10.76 1.44 5.45
CA HIS A 284 10.70 -0.01 5.67
C HIS A 284 11.37 -0.82 4.57
N MET A 285 11.81 -0.18 3.48
CA MET A 285 12.62 -0.80 2.43
C MET A 285 13.76 0.12 2.03
N ILE A 286 14.99 -0.35 2.17
CA ILE A 286 16.20 0.31 1.65
C ILE A 286 17.05 -0.77 0.97
N GLU A 287 17.21 -0.68 -0.34
CA GLU A 287 17.98 -1.67 -1.10
C GLU A 287 19.50 -1.49 -0.94
N SER A 288 19.98 -0.24 -0.91
CA SER A 288 21.41 0.06 -0.85
C SER A 288 21.75 1.16 0.16
N PRO A 289 22.84 1.01 0.95
CA PRO A 289 23.29 2.03 1.89
C PRO A 289 23.86 3.30 1.23
N ASP A 290 24.12 3.26 -0.09
CA ASP A 290 24.55 4.43 -0.89
C ASP A 290 23.37 5.18 -1.54
N PHE A 291 22.14 4.88 -1.10
CA PHE A 291 20.87 5.47 -1.52
C PHE A 291 20.43 5.12 -2.95
N SER A 292 21.22 4.35 -3.71
CA SER A 292 20.81 3.88 -5.04
C SER A 292 19.77 2.77 -4.96
N GLY A 293 19.06 2.56 -6.08
CA GLY A 293 18.12 1.46 -6.19
C GLY A 293 16.77 1.73 -5.52
N LEU A 294 16.16 0.69 -5.00
CA LEU A 294 14.77 0.69 -4.56
C LEU A 294 14.64 1.08 -3.09
N THR A 295 13.85 2.13 -2.82
CA THR A 295 13.49 2.57 -1.47
C THR A 295 11.97 2.66 -1.34
N GLY A 296 11.46 2.40 -0.15
CA GLY A 296 10.05 2.51 0.17
C GLY A 296 9.83 3.01 1.60
N MET A 297 8.82 3.86 1.73
CA MET A 297 8.56 4.61 2.95
C MET A 297 7.07 4.89 3.12
N TYR A 298 6.61 5.08 4.35
CA TYR A 298 5.22 5.41 4.65
C TYR A 298 5.08 6.44 5.77
N ARG A 299 3.98 7.19 5.71
CA ARG A 299 3.47 8.04 6.79
C ARG A 299 1.97 7.91 6.92
N TRP A 300 1.49 7.77 8.16
CA TRP A 300 0.08 7.80 8.53
C TRP A 300 -0.22 9.11 9.26
N TYR A 301 -0.97 9.99 8.60
CA TYR A 301 -1.45 11.27 9.14
C TYR A 301 -2.67 11.06 10.06
N VAL A 302 -2.52 10.22 11.09
CA VAL A 302 -3.65 9.84 11.98
C VAL A 302 -3.99 10.96 12.95
N HIS A 303 -2.99 11.55 13.59
CA HIS A 303 -3.17 12.64 14.56
C HIS A 303 -3.21 14.02 13.89
N ASP A 304 -2.70 14.10 12.67
CA ASP A 304 -2.43 15.31 11.90
C ASP A 304 -2.91 15.20 10.43
N PRO A 305 -4.16 14.77 10.17
CA PRO A 305 -4.64 14.58 8.79
C PRO A 305 -4.67 15.90 8.01
N LEU A 306 -4.34 15.83 6.72
CA LEU A 306 -4.30 17.01 5.83
C LEU A 306 -5.71 17.28 5.32
N ARG A 307 -6.36 18.30 5.86
CA ARG A 307 -7.79 18.61 5.63
C ARG A 307 -7.98 19.55 4.45
N PHE A 308 -9.05 19.33 3.68
CA PHE A 308 -9.43 20.15 2.54
C PHE A 308 -10.96 20.25 2.43
N GLU A 309 -11.46 21.40 1.98
CA GLU A 309 -12.90 21.67 1.82
C GLU A 309 -13.38 21.61 0.36
N ARG A 310 -12.46 21.80 -0.60
CA ARG A 310 -12.72 21.78 -2.04
C ARG A 310 -11.81 20.84 -2.81
N ASN A 311 -10.51 20.86 -2.53
CA ASN A 311 -9.54 20.01 -3.22
C ASN A 311 -8.20 19.93 -2.49
N ILE A 312 -7.44 18.90 -2.82
CA ILE A 312 -6.05 18.74 -2.40
C ILE A 312 -5.21 18.25 -3.58
N ARG A 313 -4.02 18.82 -3.74
CA ARG A 313 -2.95 18.30 -4.60
C ARG A 313 -1.69 18.14 -3.74
N TRP A 314 -1.37 16.90 -3.40
CA TRP A 314 -0.16 16.54 -2.66
C TRP A 314 0.92 16.16 -3.66
N THR A 315 2.03 16.89 -3.63
CA THR A 315 3.16 16.70 -4.54
C THR A 315 4.48 16.65 -3.78
N ILE A 316 5.50 16.09 -4.41
CA ILE A 316 6.86 16.09 -3.87
C ILE A 316 7.86 16.31 -5.00
N GLU A 317 8.90 17.07 -4.73
CA GLU A 317 10.00 17.17 -5.68
C GLU A 317 10.77 15.84 -5.79
N HIS A 318 11.26 15.51 -6.98
CA HIS A 318 12.13 14.34 -7.18
C HIS A 318 13.60 14.78 -7.13
N GLY A 319 14.07 15.04 -5.91
CA GLY A 319 15.31 15.80 -5.64
C GLY A 319 15.07 17.31 -5.71
N HIS A 320 15.99 18.09 -5.15
CA HIS A 320 15.81 19.54 -5.02
C HIS A 320 15.48 20.18 -6.38
N ALA A 321 14.40 20.96 -6.43
CA ALA A 321 13.90 21.59 -7.65
C ALA A 321 13.72 20.62 -8.84
N ASN A 322 13.36 19.35 -8.57
CA ASN A 322 13.03 18.33 -9.56
C ASN A 322 14.21 17.91 -10.45
N ASN A 323 15.44 17.91 -9.93
CA ASN A 323 16.63 17.65 -10.73
C ASN A 323 17.00 16.16 -10.91
N PHE A 324 16.32 15.20 -10.25
CA PHE A 324 16.61 13.77 -10.46
C PHE A 324 15.68 13.13 -11.48
N ALA A 325 16.21 12.21 -12.28
CA ALA A 325 15.41 11.38 -13.19
C ALA A 325 15.17 9.99 -12.57
N ASN A 326 14.25 9.91 -11.61
CA ASN A 326 14.01 8.74 -10.78
C ASN A 326 12.66 8.09 -11.06
N GLY A 327 12.48 6.82 -10.69
CA GLY A 327 11.15 6.21 -10.70
C GLY A 327 10.40 6.54 -9.42
N TYR A 328 9.15 6.95 -9.51
CA TYR A 328 8.28 7.23 -8.36
C TYR A 328 6.98 6.43 -8.46
N ALA A 329 6.56 5.81 -7.37
CA ALA A 329 5.23 5.23 -7.23
C ALA A 329 4.67 5.56 -5.85
N SER A 330 3.35 5.66 -5.74
CA SER A 330 2.72 5.96 -4.45
C SER A 330 1.31 5.41 -4.34
N VAL A 331 0.90 5.21 -3.09
CA VAL A 331 -0.51 5.07 -2.72
C VAL A 331 -0.84 6.15 -1.71
N ALA A 332 -1.74 7.06 -2.09
CA ALA A 332 -2.33 8.02 -1.17
C ALA A 332 -3.63 7.44 -0.59
N TYR A 333 -3.85 7.62 0.71
CA TYR A 333 -5.03 7.16 1.43
C TYR A 333 -5.74 8.36 2.06
N TRP A 334 -7.06 8.48 1.87
CA TRP A 334 -7.83 9.62 2.37
C TRP A 334 -9.29 9.27 2.61
N TYR A 335 -10.00 10.17 3.29
CA TYR A 335 -11.46 10.12 3.41
C TYR A 335 -12.06 11.35 2.75
N GLN A 336 -13.16 11.21 2.02
CA GLN A 336 -13.89 12.36 1.49
C GLN A 336 -15.39 12.12 1.29
N ASP A 337 -16.12 13.23 1.16
CA ASP A 337 -17.49 13.37 0.68
C ASP A 337 -17.56 14.60 -0.26
N PRO A 338 -18.22 14.54 -1.42
CA PRO A 338 -18.83 13.36 -2.03
C PRO A 338 -17.78 12.30 -2.41
N ILE A 339 -18.23 11.06 -2.64
CA ILE A 339 -17.39 10.00 -3.22
C ILE A 339 -16.74 10.50 -4.50
N ALA A 340 -15.42 10.30 -4.62
CA ALA A 340 -14.66 10.73 -5.78
C ALA A 340 -15.23 10.08 -7.05
N THR A 341 -15.52 10.90 -8.05
CA THR A 341 -16.08 10.44 -9.33
C THR A 341 -15.02 10.16 -10.38
N ARG A 342 -13.73 10.26 -10.00
CA ARG A 342 -12.57 10.06 -10.87
C ARG A 342 -11.45 9.39 -10.08
N GLN A 343 -10.72 8.54 -10.77
CA GLN A 343 -9.45 7.96 -10.34
C GLN A 343 -8.42 8.22 -11.44
N PRO A 344 -7.11 8.34 -11.10
CA PRO A 344 -6.08 8.29 -12.12
C PRO A 344 -6.16 6.96 -12.86
N THR A 345 -5.92 6.97 -14.17
CA THR A 345 -5.86 5.73 -14.94
C THR A 345 -4.66 4.91 -14.47
N LEU A 346 -4.90 3.67 -14.04
CA LEU A 346 -3.81 2.75 -13.76
C LEU A 346 -2.93 2.55 -15.00
N PRO A 347 -1.59 2.51 -14.84
CA PRO A 347 -0.70 2.19 -15.94
C PRO A 347 -1.03 0.85 -16.62
N SER A 348 -0.46 0.67 -17.81
CA SER A 348 -0.49 -0.63 -18.48
C SER A 348 0.13 -1.69 -17.57
N ARG A 349 -0.23 -2.97 -17.75
CA ARG A 349 0.37 -4.04 -16.95
C ARG A 349 1.90 -4.01 -17.05
N ALA A 350 2.44 -3.81 -18.26
CA ALA A 350 3.89 -3.75 -18.49
C ALA A 350 4.55 -2.63 -17.69
N ASP A 351 3.92 -1.45 -17.65
CA ASP A 351 4.46 -0.31 -16.91
C ASP A 351 4.25 -0.44 -15.40
N LEU A 352 3.22 -1.17 -14.95
CA LEU A 352 2.99 -1.42 -13.52
C LEU A 352 4.10 -2.27 -12.89
N LEU A 353 4.70 -3.20 -13.63
CA LEU A 353 5.63 -4.16 -13.03
C LEU A 353 6.82 -3.46 -12.37
N PRO A 354 7.28 -3.95 -11.20
CA PRO A 354 8.46 -3.38 -10.55
C PRO A 354 9.71 -3.70 -11.37
N PRO A 355 10.83 -2.98 -11.17
CA PRO A 355 12.12 -3.40 -11.68
C PRO A 355 12.48 -4.81 -11.17
N LEU A 356 12.96 -5.68 -12.07
CA LEU A 356 13.37 -7.06 -11.78
C LEU A 356 14.77 -7.30 -12.36
N ASP A 357 15.56 -8.12 -11.67
CA ASP A 357 16.84 -8.63 -12.20
C ASP A 357 16.58 -9.62 -13.34
N ASP A 358 17.44 -9.65 -14.37
CA ASP A 358 17.29 -10.55 -15.52
C ASP A 358 17.22 -12.04 -15.11
N ARG A 359 17.82 -12.39 -13.97
CA ARG A 359 17.81 -13.75 -13.39
C ARG A 359 16.53 -14.06 -12.61
N HIS A 360 15.65 -13.08 -12.35
CA HIS A 360 14.48 -13.23 -11.49
C HIS A 360 13.66 -14.49 -11.81
N GLN A 361 13.35 -14.71 -13.09
CA GLN A 361 12.52 -15.83 -13.50
C GLN A 361 13.22 -17.19 -13.25
N ASP A 362 14.49 -17.31 -13.62
CA ASP A 362 15.29 -18.53 -13.37
C ASP A 362 15.41 -18.82 -11.86
N LEU A 363 15.74 -17.79 -11.07
CA LEU A 363 15.84 -17.88 -9.62
C LEU A 363 14.52 -18.33 -8.98
N TYR A 364 13.39 -17.78 -9.44
CA TYR A 364 12.07 -18.18 -8.97
C TYR A 364 11.78 -19.66 -9.27
N GLU A 365 12.01 -20.09 -10.51
CA GLU A 365 11.78 -21.48 -10.92
C GLU A 365 12.62 -22.47 -10.12
N ARG A 366 13.91 -22.16 -9.91
CA ARG A 366 14.83 -22.98 -9.10
C ARG A 366 14.47 -22.98 -7.62
N MET A 367 14.00 -21.85 -7.08
CA MET A 367 13.49 -21.75 -5.72
C MET A 367 12.24 -22.64 -5.54
N ILE A 368 11.27 -22.56 -6.44
CA ILE A 368 10.07 -23.41 -6.40
C ILE A 368 10.42 -24.90 -6.54
N ALA A 369 11.35 -25.24 -7.43
CA ALA A 369 11.82 -26.62 -7.60
C ALA A 369 12.48 -27.16 -6.32
N THR A 370 13.29 -26.32 -5.64
CA THR A 370 13.90 -26.64 -4.35
C THR A 370 12.84 -26.91 -3.28
N ALA A 371 11.82 -26.05 -3.17
CA ALA A 371 10.72 -26.21 -2.22
C ALA A 371 9.97 -27.54 -2.45
N ARG A 372 9.67 -27.83 -3.73
CA ARG A 372 8.97 -29.05 -4.13
C ARG A 372 9.76 -30.29 -3.75
N ARG A 373 11.05 -30.34 -4.09
CA ARG A 373 11.93 -31.48 -3.79
C ARG A 373 12.08 -31.70 -2.29
N ALA A 374 12.25 -30.64 -1.50
CA ALA A 374 12.35 -30.74 -0.04
C ALA A 374 11.07 -31.34 0.57
N ARG A 375 9.89 -30.92 0.09
CA ARG A 375 8.61 -31.47 0.50
C ARG A 375 8.44 -32.93 0.11
N GLU A 376 8.74 -33.29 -1.13
CA GLU A 376 8.62 -34.66 -1.65
C GLU A 376 9.53 -35.64 -0.89
N ASN A 377 10.72 -35.20 -0.50
CA ASN A 377 11.68 -36.00 0.25
C ASN A 377 11.45 -36.01 1.76
N GLY A 378 10.49 -35.23 2.28
CA GLY A 378 10.30 -35.06 3.73
C GLY A 378 11.50 -34.41 4.43
N ASP A 379 12.29 -33.60 3.73
CA ASP A 379 13.49 -32.94 4.24
C ASP A 379 13.11 -31.71 5.07
N SER A 380 12.91 -31.91 6.37
CA SER A 380 12.56 -30.83 7.31
C SER A 380 13.65 -29.76 7.42
N LEU A 381 14.93 -30.12 7.27
CA LEU A 381 16.03 -29.16 7.29
C LEU A 381 16.10 -28.35 6.00
N GLY A 382 15.81 -28.97 4.85
CA GLY A 382 15.62 -28.28 3.57
C GLY A 382 14.47 -27.28 3.61
N LEU A 383 13.36 -27.64 4.26
CA LEU A 383 12.22 -26.74 4.47
C LEU A 383 12.58 -25.56 5.40
N LEU A 384 13.36 -25.78 6.46
CA LEU A 384 13.85 -24.68 7.31
C LEU A 384 14.78 -23.73 6.54
N ARG A 385 15.71 -24.27 5.75
CA ARG A 385 16.60 -23.45 4.90
C ARG A 385 15.86 -22.70 3.80
N PHE A 386 14.69 -23.20 3.38
CA PHE A 386 13.86 -22.56 2.36
C PHE A 386 13.35 -21.19 2.82
N ASP A 387 13.16 -20.99 4.12
CA ASP A 387 12.71 -19.71 4.68
C ASP A 387 13.72 -18.58 4.38
N GLU A 388 15.01 -18.84 4.62
CA GLU A 388 16.09 -17.90 4.32
C GLU A 388 16.22 -17.63 2.82
N LEU A 389 16.12 -18.68 2.00
CA LEU A 389 16.14 -18.57 0.53
C LEU A 389 15.00 -17.70 0.01
N GLY A 390 13.77 -17.98 0.46
CA GLY A 390 12.59 -17.19 0.12
C GLY A 390 12.76 -15.75 0.56
N SER A 391 13.12 -15.53 1.83
CA SER A 391 13.36 -14.19 2.35
C SER A 391 14.35 -13.39 1.49
N ALA A 392 15.50 -13.98 1.12
CA ALA A 392 16.47 -13.34 0.23
C ALA A 392 15.86 -12.98 -1.14
N PHE A 393 15.15 -13.92 -1.79
CA PHE A 393 14.55 -13.69 -3.12
C PHE A 393 13.53 -12.55 -3.09
N TYR A 394 12.55 -12.60 -2.18
CA TYR A 394 11.50 -11.57 -2.12
C TYR A 394 11.99 -10.26 -1.55
N ARG A 395 13.17 -10.25 -0.90
CA ARG A 395 13.84 -9.02 -0.53
C ARG A 395 14.59 -8.35 -1.70
N GLY A 396 14.81 -9.06 -2.79
CA GLY A 396 15.63 -8.61 -3.93
C GLY A 396 17.14 -8.87 -3.75
N GLU A 397 17.54 -9.72 -2.81
CA GLU A 397 18.94 -10.04 -2.52
C GLU A 397 19.47 -11.09 -3.51
N TRP A 398 19.47 -10.80 -4.81
CA TRP A 398 19.64 -11.77 -5.90
C TRP A 398 20.90 -12.62 -5.81
N ASP A 399 22.05 -12.01 -5.49
CA ASP A 399 23.31 -12.75 -5.37
C ASP A 399 23.32 -13.69 -4.16
N LYS A 400 22.65 -13.30 -3.08
CA LYS A 400 22.45 -14.17 -1.91
C LYS A 400 21.47 -15.29 -2.25
N THR A 401 20.41 -15.02 -2.99
CA THR A 401 19.50 -16.05 -3.48
C THR A 401 20.24 -17.09 -4.32
N GLU A 402 21.04 -16.65 -5.30
CA GLU A 402 21.85 -17.53 -6.15
C GLU A 402 22.82 -18.37 -5.30
N HIS A 403 23.51 -17.74 -4.35
CA HIS A 403 24.40 -18.44 -3.42
C HIS A 403 23.66 -19.50 -2.60
N LEU A 404 22.52 -19.14 -1.99
CA LEU A 404 21.71 -20.04 -1.17
C LEU A 404 21.21 -21.22 -2.00
N LEU A 405 20.73 -21.00 -3.22
CA LEU A 405 20.33 -22.07 -4.14
C LEU A 405 21.47 -23.07 -4.39
N GLY A 406 22.71 -22.59 -4.53
CA GLY A 406 23.90 -23.43 -4.65
C GLY A 406 24.14 -24.36 -3.45
N THR A 407 23.65 -24.01 -2.25
CA THR A 407 23.80 -24.84 -1.04
C THR A 407 22.76 -25.97 -0.92
N PHE A 408 21.73 -25.95 -1.77
CA PHE A 408 20.75 -27.04 -1.88
C PHE A 408 21.17 -28.12 -2.87
N ALA A 409 22.18 -27.88 -3.71
CA ALA A 409 22.61 -28.80 -4.76
C ALA A 409 23.01 -30.18 -4.24
#